data_AF-A0A139XFC8-F1
#
_entry.id   AF-A0A139XFC8-F1
#
_cell.length_a   1.000
_cell.length_b   1.000
_cell.length_c   1.000
_cell.angle_alpha   90.00
_cell.angle_beta   90.00
_cell.angle_gamma   90.00
#
_symmetry.space_group_name_H-M   'P 1'
#
loop_
_entity.id
_entity.type
_entity.pdbx_description
1 polymer ?
#
loop_
_entity_poly.entity_id
_entity_poly.type
_entity_poly.pdbx_seq_one_letter_code
_entity_poly.pdbx_strand_id
1 'polypeptide(L)'
;MNNKIIHPTTYINSDWVYQEFKQFASSLSIELRLSLNSILAWAHLWRQGRMDYSTTVQAFEDIEQNVICQSLLIEQLLEWRLTSDKLEGVDCKPIIVDAVNQQFERDQSSLAREFKFYLDRTLNLTHLWHQSQFSQSTTIEAFEAIEQNAKRQSRILEKLLNWHFNPYELK
;
A
#
# COMPACT_ATOMS: atom_id res chain seq x y z
N MET A 1 2.51 -25.44 37.84
CA MET A 1 1.53 -24.86 36.90
C MET A 1 1.20 -23.45 37.38
N ASN A 2 1.96 -22.44 36.91
CA ASN A 2 1.66 -21.04 37.21
C ASN A 2 0.82 -20.49 36.06
N ASN A 3 -0.49 -20.45 36.26
CA ASN A 3 -1.36 -19.55 35.51
C ASN A 3 -0.90 -18.13 35.81
N LYS A 4 -0.12 -17.53 34.89
CA LYS A 4 0.01 -16.08 34.84
C LYS A 4 -1.38 -15.54 34.47
N ILE A 5 -2.13 -15.16 35.49
CA ILE A 5 -3.34 -14.35 35.35
C ILE A 5 -2.87 -13.04 34.69
N ILE A 6 -3.16 -12.91 33.40
CA ILE A 6 -3.00 -11.64 32.68
C ILE A 6 -4.08 -10.72 33.24
N HIS A 7 -3.68 -9.66 33.95
CA HIS A 7 -4.62 -8.73 34.56
C HIS A 7 -5.48 -8.01 33.49
N PRO A 8 -6.83 -7.91 33.65
CA PRO A 8 -7.74 -7.36 32.62
C PRO A 8 -7.74 -5.83 32.46
N THR A 9 -6.91 -5.07 33.17
CA THR A 9 -7.06 -3.60 33.30
C THR A 9 -6.19 -2.78 32.35
N THR A 10 -5.95 -3.26 31.14
CA THR A 10 -4.99 -2.61 30.22
C THR A 10 -5.38 -2.83 28.76
N TYR A 11 -6.50 -2.26 28.30
CA TYR A 11 -6.98 -2.48 26.94
C TYR A 11 -7.48 -1.18 26.31
N ILE A 12 -6.96 -0.87 25.12
CA ILE A 12 -7.54 0.17 24.26
C ILE A 12 -8.63 -0.46 23.40
N ASN A 13 -9.71 0.27 23.15
CA ASN A 13 -10.77 -0.20 22.28
C ASN A 13 -10.22 -0.41 20.85
N SER A 14 -10.23 -1.64 20.34
CA SER A 14 -9.75 -1.97 18.98
C SER A 14 -10.49 -1.20 17.87
N ASP A 15 -11.78 -0.93 18.05
CA ASP A 15 -12.56 -0.15 17.08
C ASP A 15 -12.08 1.29 17.03
N TRP A 16 -11.73 1.88 18.17
CA TRP A 16 -11.15 3.22 18.23
C TRP A 16 -9.80 3.28 17.51
N VAL A 17 -8.90 2.31 17.76
CA VAL A 17 -7.60 2.22 17.05
C VAL A 17 -7.81 2.11 15.55
N TYR A 18 -8.79 1.30 15.13
CA TYR A 18 -9.15 1.18 13.73
C TYR A 18 -9.66 2.49 13.13
N GLN A 19 -10.50 3.25 13.84
CA GLN A 19 -10.94 4.56 13.34
C GLN A 19 -9.78 5.55 13.21
N GLU A 20 -8.86 5.58 14.17
CA GLU A 20 -7.67 6.43 14.08
C GLU A 20 -6.79 6.10 12.87
N PHE A 21 -6.54 4.81 12.65
CA PHE A 21 -5.82 4.35 11.45
C PHE A 21 -6.58 4.73 10.18
N LYS A 22 -7.89 4.49 10.13
CA LYS A 22 -8.73 4.77 8.97
C LYS A 22 -8.78 6.26 8.63
N GLN A 23 -8.86 7.13 9.63
CA GLN A 23 -8.84 8.58 9.43
C GLN A 23 -7.51 9.02 8.80
N PHE A 24 -6.39 8.55 9.34
CA PHE A 24 -5.06 8.80 8.78
C PHE A 24 -4.92 8.27 7.35
N ALA A 25 -5.32 7.02 7.10
CA ALA A 25 -5.16 6.38 5.81
C ALA A 25 -6.11 6.94 4.73
N SER A 26 -7.11 7.74 5.10
CA SER A 26 -8.17 8.18 4.19
C SER A 26 -7.64 9.00 2.99
N SER A 27 -6.79 10.00 3.22
CA SER A 27 -6.21 10.81 2.14
C SER A 27 -5.27 9.98 1.26
N LEU A 28 -4.37 9.20 1.88
CA LEU A 28 -3.46 8.29 1.19
C LEU A 28 -4.21 7.29 0.33
N SER A 29 -5.34 6.76 0.83
CA SER A 29 -6.15 5.77 0.12
C SER A 29 -6.73 6.33 -1.18
N ILE A 30 -7.14 7.60 -1.18
CA ILE A 30 -7.69 8.25 -2.37
C ILE A 30 -6.58 8.37 -3.42
N GLU A 31 -5.42 8.88 -3.04
CA GLU A 31 -4.29 9.10 -3.96
C GLU A 31 -3.70 7.78 -4.47
N LEU A 32 -3.57 6.76 -3.61
CA LEU A 32 -3.16 5.40 -3.99
C LEU A 32 -4.13 4.78 -4.99
N ARG A 33 -5.43 4.94 -4.79
CA ARG A 33 -6.45 4.42 -5.71
C ARG A 33 -6.47 5.18 -7.04
N LEU A 34 -6.33 6.50 -7.01
CA LEU A 34 -6.28 7.32 -8.24
C LEU A 34 -5.08 6.94 -9.10
N SER A 35 -3.89 6.86 -8.51
CA SER A 35 -2.67 6.48 -9.24
C SER A 35 -2.74 5.06 -9.79
N LEU A 36 -3.30 4.11 -9.02
CA LEU A 36 -3.45 2.73 -9.46
C LEU A 36 -4.46 2.59 -10.59
N ASN A 37 -5.57 3.31 -10.50
CA ASN A 37 -6.59 3.33 -11.55
C ASN A 37 -6.05 3.96 -12.85
N SER A 38 -5.16 4.95 -12.75
CA SER A 38 -4.46 5.51 -13.92
C SER A 38 -3.62 4.46 -14.64
N ILE A 39 -2.80 3.69 -13.92
CA ILE A 39 -2.00 2.59 -14.50
C ILE A 39 -2.89 1.54 -15.17
N LEU A 40 -3.96 1.13 -14.50
CA LEU A 40 -4.92 0.15 -15.06
C LEU A 40 -5.65 0.69 -16.29
N ALA A 41 -5.96 1.99 -16.34
CA ALA A 41 -6.58 2.62 -17.48
C ALA A 41 -5.66 2.62 -18.71
N TRP A 42 -4.37 2.90 -18.54
CA TRP A 42 -3.39 2.83 -19.63
C TRP A 42 -3.26 1.41 -20.19
N ALA A 43 -3.11 0.40 -19.31
CA ALA A 43 -3.09 -0.99 -19.74
C ALA A 43 -4.39 -1.40 -20.47
N HIS A 44 -5.53 -0.86 -20.04
CA HIS A 44 -6.81 -1.11 -20.71
C HIS A 44 -6.88 -0.47 -22.11
N LEU A 45 -6.46 0.79 -22.26
CA LEU A 45 -6.43 1.49 -23.54
C LEU A 45 -5.49 0.80 -24.54
N TRP A 46 -4.33 0.34 -24.05
CA TRP A 46 -3.39 -0.45 -24.83
C TRP A 46 -4.05 -1.73 -25.37
N ARG A 47 -4.69 -2.52 -24.49
CA ARG A 47 -5.37 -3.78 -24.87
C ARG A 47 -6.49 -3.58 -25.88
N GLN A 48 -7.11 -2.39 -25.90
CA GLN A 48 -8.13 -2.04 -26.89
C GLN A 48 -7.54 -1.62 -28.25
N GLY A 49 -6.21 -1.55 -28.39
CA GLY A 49 -5.55 -1.09 -29.60
C GLY A 49 -5.77 0.41 -29.87
N ARG A 50 -6.01 1.21 -28.82
CA ARG A 50 -6.39 2.63 -28.92
C ARG A 50 -5.23 3.61 -28.76
N MET A 51 -3.99 3.12 -28.76
CA MET A 51 -2.81 3.95 -28.57
C MET A 51 -1.95 3.91 -29.82
N ASP A 52 -1.60 5.09 -30.32
CA ASP A 52 -0.51 5.23 -31.27
C ASP A 52 0.83 5.28 -30.55
N TYR A 53 1.90 5.44 -31.31
CA TYR A 53 3.25 5.51 -30.76
C TYR A 53 3.41 6.65 -29.73
N SER A 54 2.92 7.85 -30.05
CA SER A 54 3.04 9.03 -29.18
C SER A 54 2.27 8.85 -27.86
N THR A 55 1.06 8.30 -27.95
CA THR A 55 0.21 7.97 -26.81
C THR A 55 0.84 6.88 -25.95
N THR A 56 1.56 5.93 -26.58
CA THR A 56 2.28 4.88 -25.87
C THR A 56 3.42 5.46 -25.05
N VAL A 57 4.20 6.40 -25.60
CA VAL A 57 5.25 7.12 -24.85
C VAL A 57 4.67 7.82 -23.63
N GLN A 58 3.60 8.60 -23.84
CA GLN A 58 2.91 9.28 -22.73
C GLN A 58 2.42 8.28 -21.66
N ALA A 59 1.85 7.14 -22.08
CA ALA A 59 1.36 6.14 -21.14
C ALA A 59 2.49 5.61 -20.23
N PHE A 60 3.67 5.33 -20.77
CA PHE A 60 4.81 4.87 -19.96
C PHE A 60 5.35 5.94 -19.02
N GLU A 61 5.43 7.19 -19.47
CA GLU A 61 5.82 8.33 -18.63
C GLU A 61 4.84 8.53 -17.47
N ASP A 62 3.54 8.50 -17.75
CA ASP A 62 2.49 8.61 -16.74
C ASP A 62 2.51 7.43 -15.76
N ILE A 63 2.71 6.19 -16.26
CA ILE A 63 2.85 5.01 -15.40
C ILE A 63 4.04 5.17 -14.45
N GLU A 64 5.19 5.62 -14.93
CA GLU A 64 6.38 5.84 -14.12
C GLU A 64 6.13 6.87 -13.00
N GLN A 65 5.50 8.01 -13.31
CA GLN A 65 5.16 9.00 -12.30
C GLN A 65 4.19 8.46 -11.25
N ASN A 66 3.19 7.68 -11.66
CA ASN A 66 2.24 7.05 -10.74
C ASN A 66 2.91 6.02 -9.83
N VAL A 67 3.87 5.24 -10.34
CA VAL A 67 4.64 4.27 -9.54
C VAL A 67 5.50 4.98 -8.50
N ILE A 68 6.16 6.08 -8.86
CA ILE A 68 6.94 6.91 -7.92
C ILE A 68 6.03 7.47 -6.82
N CYS A 69 4.88 8.03 -7.20
CA CYS A 69 3.89 8.56 -6.27
C CYS A 69 3.40 7.46 -5.30
N GLN A 70 3.05 6.28 -5.81
CA GLN A 70 2.63 5.15 -4.96
C GLN A 70 3.72 4.70 -3.98
N SER A 71 5.00 4.74 -4.37
CA SER A 71 6.10 4.39 -3.46
C SER A 71 6.14 5.33 -2.25
N LEU A 72 6.04 6.64 -2.49
CA LEU A 72 6.01 7.66 -1.45
C LEU A 72 4.79 7.52 -0.53
N LEU A 73 3.61 7.27 -1.10
CA LEU A 73 2.37 7.10 -0.33
C LEU A 73 2.39 5.85 0.56
N ILE A 74 3.03 4.77 0.10
CA ILE A 74 3.23 3.56 0.91
C ILE A 74 4.21 3.82 2.05
N GLU A 75 5.28 4.59 1.80
CA GLU A 75 6.20 5.00 2.86
C GLU A 75 5.48 5.84 3.91
N GLN A 76 4.70 6.83 3.48
CA GLN A 76 3.89 7.63 4.37
C GLN A 76 2.87 6.78 5.15
N LEU A 77 2.24 5.79 4.52
CA LEU A 77 1.35 4.86 5.23
C LEU A 77 2.08 4.13 6.36
N LEU A 78 3.31 3.68 6.11
CA LEU A 78 4.15 2.96 7.08
C LEU A 78 4.67 3.85 8.20
N GLU A 79 4.60 5.17 8.07
CA GLU A 79 4.95 6.12 9.14
C GLU A 79 3.86 6.25 10.20
N TRP A 80 2.66 5.71 9.98
CA TRP A 80 1.58 5.78 10.97
C TRP A 80 2.00 5.19 12.30
N ARG A 81 1.83 5.96 13.37
CA ARG A 81 2.03 5.52 14.75
C ARG A 81 0.89 6.05 15.60
N LEU A 82 0.45 5.24 16.55
CA LEU A 82 -0.37 5.70 17.65
C LEU A 82 0.52 6.48 18.61
N THR A 83 0.12 7.70 18.96
CA THR A 83 0.84 8.63 19.84
C THR A 83 0.07 8.86 21.14
N SER A 84 0.77 9.13 22.24
CA SER A 84 0.15 9.21 23.58
C SER A 84 -0.80 10.40 23.76
N ASP A 85 -0.62 11.48 23.01
CA ASP A 85 -1.53 12.64 22.97
C ASP A 85 -2.92 12.26 22.45
N LYS A 86 -3.02 11.28 21.54
CA LYS A 86 -4.30 10.74 21.08
C LYS A 86 -5.03 9.92 22.15
N LEU A 87 -4.37 9.59 23.26
CA LEU A 87 -4.92 8.82 24.37
C LEU A 87 -5.39 9.69 25.53
N GLU A 88 -5.27 11.02 25.46
CA GLU A 88 -5.80 11.90 26.51
C GLU A 88 -7.32 11.70 26.66
N GLY A 89 -7.76 11.24 27.84
CA GLY A 89 -9.15 10.89 28.10
C GLY A 89 -9.54 9.44 27.77
N VAL A 90 -8.61 8.62 27.28
CA VAL A 90 -8.76 7.16 27.11
C VAL A 90 -7.99 6.47 28.24
N ASP A 91 -8.64 5.58 29.00
CA ASP A 91 -7.99 4.84 30.10
C ASP A 91 -6.99 3.82 29.54
N CYS A 92 -5.75 4.26 29.26
CA CYS A 92 -4.69 3.50 28.61
C CYS A 92 -3.43 3.46 29.46
N LYS A 93 -2.74 2.31 29.50
CA LYS A 93 -1.43 2.17 30.15
C LYS A 93 -0.29 2.07 29.11
N PRO A 94 0.96 2.39 29.50
CA PRO A 94 2.09 2.57 28.59
C PRO A 94 2.41 1.37 27.66
N ILE A 95 2.07 0.15 28.06
CA ILE A 95 2.35 -1.08 27.29
C ILE A 95 1.43 -1.22 26.05
N ILE A 96 0.35 -0.45 25.92
CA ILE A 96 -0.62 -0.60 24.83
C ILE A 96 -0.22 0.17 23.57
N VAL A 97 0.39 1.37 23.68
CA VAL A 97 0.84 2.14 22.51
C VAL A 97 1.94 1.40 21.77
N ASP A 98 2.93 0.92 22.51
CA ASP A 98 4.04 0.16 21.94
C ASP A 98 3.55 -1.12 21.28
N ALA A 99 2.61 -1.82 21.91
CA ALA A 99 1.99 -3.04 21.39
C ALA A 99 1.24 -2.81 20.06
N VAL A 100 0.42 -1.74 19.98
CA VAL A 100 -0.28 -1.34 18.75
C VAL A 100 0.71 -1.06 17.63
N ASN A 101 1.74 -0.26 17.91
CA ASN A 101 2.75 0.13 16.93
C ASN A 101 3.59 -1.07 16.45
N GLN A 102 3.98 -1.98 17.35
CA GLN A 102 4.69 -3.20 17.00
C GLN A 102 3.84 -4.15 16.13
N GLN A 103 2.56 -4.30 16.45
CA GLN A 103 1.65 -5.11 15.63
C GLN A 103 1.45 -4.48 14.25
N PHE A 104 1.22 -3.16 14.19
CA PHE A 104 1.13 -2.44 12.92
C PHE A 104 2.36 -2.66 12.06
N GLU A 105 3.56 -2.44 12.61
CA GLU A 105 4.81 -2.63 11.88
C GLU A 105 4.94 -4.06 11.36
N ARG A 106 4.67 -5.06 12.21
CA ARG A 106 4.74 -6.47 11.81
C ARG A 106 3.77 -6.82 10.69
N ASP A 107 2.51 -6.41 10.80
CA ASP A 107 1.45 -6.78 9.88
C ASP A 107 1.60 -6.05 8.54
N GLN A 108 1.94 -4.76 8.58
CA GLN A 108 2.08 -3.91 7.39
C GLN A 108 3.40 -4.15 6.66
N SER A 109 4.51 -4.47 7.34
CA SER A 109 5.82 -4.65 6.68
C SER A 109 5.84 -5.77 5.65
N SER A 110 5.08 -6.84 5.85
CA SER A 110 4.98 -7.93 4.86
C SER A 110 4.21 -7.46 3.63
N LEU A 111 3.05 -6.84 3.84
CA LEU A 111 2.18 -6.33 2.77
C LEU A 111 2.85 -5.23 1.97
N ALA A 112 3.53 -4.29 2.64
CA ALA A 112 4.21 -3.19 1.97
C ALA A 112 5.41 -3.66 1.14
N ARG A 113 6.16 -4.67 1.62
CA ARG A 113 7.20 -5.31 0.80
C ARG A 113 6.63 -5.98 -0.44
N GLU A 114 5.51 -6.69 -0.31
CA GLU A 114 4.84 -7.30 -1.46
C GLU A 114 4.31 -6.23 -2.44
N PHE A 115 3.75 -5.13 -1.93
CA PHE A 115 3.30 -4.02 -2.75
C PHE A 115 4.46 -3.39 -3.53
N LYS A 116 5.56 -3.06 -2.82
CA LYS A 116 6.77 -2.49 -3.41
C LYS A 116 7.43 -3.42 -4.43
N PHE A 117 7.40 -4.73 -4.23
CA PHE A 117 7.88 -5.69 -5.23
C PHE A 117 7.19 -5.51 -6.59
N TYR A 118 5.87 -5.33 -6.62
CA TYR A 118 5.14 -5.10 -7.87
C TYR A 118 5.30 -3.67 -8.40
N LEU A 119 5.50 -2.67 -7.54
CA LEU A 119 5.91 -1.31 -7.97
C LEU A 119 7.24 -1.34 -8.69
N ASP A 120 8.28 -1.91 -8.06
CA ASP A 120 9.64 -1.93 -8.58
C ASP A 120 9.70 -2.70 -9.90
N ARG A 121 8.94 -3.79 -10.01
CA ARG A 121 8.80 -4.53 -11.27
C ARG A 121 8.15 -3.68 -12.36
N THR A 122 7.15 -2.88 -12.03
CA THR A 122 6.48 -1.97 -12.98
C THR A 122 7.45 -0.87 -13.43
N LEU A 123 8.18 -0.25 -12.51
CA LEU A 123 9.21 0.75 -12.82
C LEU A 123 10.32 0.18 -13.71
N ASN A 124 10.79 -1.02 -13.39
CA ASN A 124 11.81 -1.69 -14.20
C ASN A 124 11.32 -1.92 -15.64
N LEU A 125 10.04 -2.29 -15.83
CA LEU A 125 9.46 -2.46 -17.16
C LEU A 125 9.38 -1.15 -17.94
N THR A 126 9.07 0.00 -17.30
CA THR A 126 9.10 1.30 -17.99
C THR A 126 10.53 1.63 -18.45
N HIS A 127 11.53 1.40 -17.59
CA HIS A 127 12.94 1.63 -17.93
C HIS A 127 13.45 0.72 -19.06
N LEU A 128 13.15 -0.58 -19.00
CA LEU A 128 13.51 -1.52 -20.08
C LEU A 128 12.84 -1.15 -21.40
N TRP A 129 11.60 -0.70 -21.34
CA TRP A 129 10.87 -0.25 -22.52
C TRP A 129 11.54 0.96 -23.19
N HIS A 130 11.97 1.96 -22.41
CA HIS A 130 12.75 3.10 -22.91
C HIS A 130 14.07 2.68 -23.54
N GLN A 131 14.77 1.70 -22.94
CA GLN A 131 16.05 1.20 -23.47
C GLN A 131 15.90 0.40 -24.77
N SER A 132 14.75 -0.24 -24.97
CA SER A 132 14.48 -1.11 -26.12
C SER A 132 14.11 -0.35 -27.40
N GLN A 133 14.29 0.98 -27.43
CA GLN A 133 13.89 1.85 -28.55
C GLN A 133 12.44 1.62 -29.00
N PHE A 134 11.55 1.29 -28.05
CA PHE A 134 10.11 1.21 -28.28
C PHE A 134 9.66 0.11 -29.26
N SER A 135 10.29 -1.07 -29.25
CA SER A 135 9.87 -2.19 -30.09
C SER A 135 8.44 -2.67 -29.77
N GLN A 136 7.72 -3.20 -30.76
CA GLN A 136 6.35 -3.67 -30.58
C GLN A 136 6.25 -4.87 -29.63
N SER A 137 7.18 -5.84 -29.73
CA SER A 137 7.19 -7.04 -28.87
C SER A 137 7.39 -6.65 -27.41
N THR A 138 8.37 -5.77 -27.13
CA THR A 138 8.64 -5.30 -25.77
C THR A 138 7.48 -4.47 -25.20
N THR A 139 6.76 -3.74 -26.06
CA THR A 139 5.56 -2.99 -25.66
C THR A 139 4.44 -3.92 -25.20
N ILE A 140 4.19 -5.00 -25.94
CA ILE A 140 3.17 -6.02 -25.61
C ILE A 140 3.48 -6.63 -24.24
N GLU A 141 4.69 -7.17 -24.09
CA GLU A 141 5.10 -7.85 -22.85
C GLU A 141 5.07 -6.92 -21.64
N ALA A 142 5.48 -5.65 -21.82
CA ALA A 142 5.47 -4.66 -20.76
C ALA A 142 4.04 -4.35 -20.28
N PHE A 143 3.10 -4.01 -21.16
CA PHE A 143 1.73 -3.68 -20.74
C PHE A 143 1.01 -4.85 -20.08
N GLU A 144 1.18 -6.08 -20.59
CA GLU A 144 0.60 -7.26 -19.96
C GLU A 144 1.13 -7.45 -18.53
N ALA A 145 2.45 -7.34 -18.35
CA ALA A 145 3.07 -7.48 -17.04
C ALA A 145 2.69 -6.33 -16.08
N ILE A 146 2.64 -5.09 -16.56
CA ILE A 146 2.19 -3.92 -15.80
C ILE A 146 0.74 -4.09 -15.33
N GLU A 147 -0.16 -4.56 -16.20
CA GLU A 147 -1.56 -4.83 -15.83
C GLU A 147 -1.66 -5.86 -14.69
N GLN A 148 -0.87 -6.94 -14.77
CA GLN A 148 -0.85 -7.97 -13.74
C GLN A 148 -0.28 -7.45 -12.42
N ASN A 149 0.81 -6.67 -12.47
CA ASN A 149 1.40 -6.04 -11.29
C ASN A 149 0.38 -5.11 -10.61
N ALA A 150 -0.28 -4.22 -11.37
CA ALA A 150 -1.29 -3.31 -10.84
C ALA A 150 -2.48 -4.05 -10.21
N LYS A 151 -2.94 -5.16 -10.82
CA LYS A 151 -3.99 -6.02 -10.22
C LYS A 151 -3.53 -6.66 -8.90
N ARG A 152 -2.26 -7.03 -8.77
CA ARG A 152 -1.70 -7.55 -7.51
C ARG A 152 -1.62 -6.45 -6.46
N GLN A 153 -1.11 -5.28 -6.82
CA GLN A 153 -1.07 -4.09 -5.97
C GLN A 153 -2.46 -3.71 -5.46
N SER A 154 -3.49 -3.73 -6.31
CA SER A 154 -4.89 -3.46 -5.91
C SER A 154 -5.34 -4.36 -4.76
N ARG A 155 -5.07 -5.67 -4.84
CA ARG A 155 -5.43 -6.63 -3.80
C ARG A 155 -4.66 -6.42 -2.50
N ILE A 156 -3.39 -6.02 -2.59
CA ILE A 156 -2.55 -5.75 -1.43
C ILE A 156 -2.96 -4.43 -0.76
N LEU A 157 -3.30 -3.41 -1.57
CA LEU A 157 -3.80 -2.12 -1.10
C LEU A 157 -5.05 -2.29 -0.24
N GLU A 158 -6.00 -3.12 -0.66
CA GLU A 158 -7.18 -3.41 0.15
C GLU A 158 -6.83 -4.04 1.51
N LYS A 159 -5.75 -4.82 1.62
CA LYS A 159 -5.29 -5.37 2.91
C LYS A 159 -4.60 -4.33 3.76
N LEU A 160 -3.75 -3.50 3.16
CA LEU A 160 -3.05 -2.40 3.82
C LEU A 160 -4.06 -1.42 4.45
N LEU A 161 -5.10 -1.04 3.70
CA LEU A 161 -6.12 -0.07 4.13
C LEU A 161 -7.14 -0.64 5.14
N ASN A 162 -7.21 -1.96 5.33
CA ASN A 162 -8.14 -2.63 6.25
C ASN A 162 -7.42 -3.29 7.43
N TRP A 163 -6.31 -2.70 7.91
CA TRP A 163 -5.62 -3.17 9.10
C TRP A 163 -6.47 -3.01 10.36
N HIS A 164 -6.44 -3.99 11.25
CA HIS A 164 -7.14 -3.94 12.54
C HIS A 164 -6.20 -4.42 13.65
N PHE A 165 -6.19 -3.70 14.77
CA PHE A 165 -5.43 -4.12 15.94
C PHE A 165 -6.12 -5.30 16.66
N ASN A 166 -5.44 -6.44 16.73
CA ASN A 166 -5.91 -7.61 17.47
C ASN A 166 -5.12 -7.79 18.78
N PRO A 167 -5.69 -7.40 19.94
CA PRO A 167 -4.91 -7.35 21.17
C PRO A 167 -4.74 -8.72 21.83
N TYR A 168 -5.42 -9.75 21.31
CA TYR A 168 -5.21 -11.14 21.74
C TYR A 168 -3.96 -11.76 21.10
N GLU A 169 -3.32 -11.08 20.14
CA GLU A 169 -2.07 -11.51 19.48
C GLU A 169 -0.81 -10.89 20.12
N LEU A 170 -0.97 -10.20 21.25
CA LEU A 170 0.13 -9.68 22.06
C LEU A 170 0.79 -10.84 22.81
N LYS A 171 1.85 -11.41 22.22
CA LYS A 171 2.71 -12.41 22.85
C LYS A 171 3.95 -11.78 23.45
#